data_AF-A0A956FU62-F1
#
_entry.id   AF-A0A956FU62-F1
#
_cell.length_a   1.000
_cell.length_b   1.000
_cell.length_c   1.000
_cell.angle_alpha   90.00
_cell.angle_beta   90.00
_cell.angle_gamma   90.00
#
_symmetry.space_group_name_H-M   'P 1'
#
loop_
_entity.id
_entity.type
_entity.pdbx_description
1 polymer ?
#
loop_
_entity_poly.entity_id
_entity_poly.type
_entity_poly.pdbx_seq_one_letter_code
_entity_poly.pdbx_strand_id
1 'polypeptide(L)'
;MSRLRRTLLASLLLAACADDVGDAGSETQTTAATTATTTASTTGGGTATTGDGTSGSETSSGSSASGAATTDATSTSSDTTDDTTSTTGFTPTVGDGVFLYTGAGGDNYDTDAAAVEALYAGAGVKVTRSETIAGDITADHGCLVLLNPSQALPAAVGDAAQALLDGGGRVVFQTEHSGYGGHDVANALLADLGATIRSVEESESGWPELTLTPAPPLTDGVSELAPFYVARVDLGAGGAPIATIQGSDWVVIGRESVGHGEVVIVGDGSMFGYSLDDADNRAFILNFAER
;
A
#
# COMPACT_ATOMS: atom_id res chain seq x y z
N MET A 1 -27.45 37.05 32.85
CA MET A 1 -27.74 35.88 32.01
C MET A 1 -28.15 36.37 30.62
N SER A 2 -27.57 35.79 29.55
CA SER A 2 -27.92 35.95 28.11
C SER A 2 -27.69 37.36 27.51
N ARG A 3 -26.76 37.66 26.60
CA ARG A 3 -26.28 37.07 25.31
C ARG A 3 -27.38 36.89 24.25
N LEU A 4 -27.51 37.87 23.35
CA LEU A 4 -27.85 37.73 21.91
C LEU A 4 -27.14 38.91 21.19
N ARG A 5 -26.07 38.71 20.39
CA ARG A 5 -26.01 38.22 18.98
C ARG A 5 -26.90 39.03 18.04
N ARG A 6 -26.49 39.46 16.84
CA ARG A 6 -25.21 39.59 16.10
C ARG A 6 -25.67 40.28 14.80
N THR A 7 -25.06 41.40 14.45
CA THR A 7 -25.37 42.17 13.22
C THR A 7 -24.81 41.43 12.00
N LEU A 8 -25.66 41.20 10.98
CA LEU A 8 -25.26 40.82 9.63
C LEU A 8 -24.43 41.96 9.01
N LEU A 9 -23.30 41.65 8.37
CA LEU A 9 -22.83 42.43 7.23
C LEU A 9 -22.09 41.49 6.27
N ALA A 10 -22.65 41.37 5.07
CA ALA A 10 -22.04 40.77 3.90
C ALA A 10 -21.14 41.83 3.24
N SER A 11 -19.93 41.45 2.84
CA SER A 11 -19.12 42.24 1.91
C SER A 11 -18.60 41.32 0.81
N LEU A 12 -19.21 41.54 -0.34
CA LEU A 12 -18.84 41.14 -1.69
C LEU A 12 -17.52 41.82 -2.06
N LEU A 13 -16.52 41.09 -2.56
CA LEU A 13 -15.45 41.69 -3.37
C LEU A 13 -15.09 40.76 -4.53
N LEU A 14 -15.49 41.21 -5.72
CA LEU A 14 -15.08 40.72 -7.03
C LEU A 14 -14.11 41.77 -7.58
N ALA A 15 -12.90 41.36 -7.99
CA ALA A 15 -12.07 42.15 -8.88
C ALA A 15 -11.24 41.20 -9.75
N ALA A 16 -11.59 41.17 -11.02
CA ALA A 16 -10.84 40.56 -12.10
C ALA A 16 -9.70 41.49 -12.55
N CYS A 17 -8.56 40.92 -12.91
CA CYS A 17 -7.68 41.47 -13.93
C CYS A 17 -7.06 40.30 -14.70
N ALA A 18 -7.15 40.42 -16.02
CA ALA A 18 -6.80 39.43 -17.03
C ALA A 18 -5.34 39.54 -17.48
N ASP A 19 -4.96 38.52 -18.25
CA ASP A 19 -3.94 38.47 -19.29
C ASP A 19 -2.47 38.52 -18.88
N ASP A 20 -1.82 37.34 -18.93
CA ASP A 20 -0.54 37.23 -19.61
C ASP A 20 -0.44 35.88 -20.36
N VAL A 21 -0.20 35.96 -21.67
CA VAL A 21 -0.05 34.86 -22.61
C VAL A 21 1.45 34.72 -22.87
N GLY A 22 2.08 33.76 -22.20
CA GLY A 22 3.52 33.49 -22.29
C GLY A 22 3.83 32.14 -22.93
N ASP A 23 4.06 32.18 -24.23
CA ASP A 23 5.01 31.42 -25.07
C ASP A 23 5.36 29.96 -24.71
N ALA A 24 5.04 29.06 -25.65
CA ALA A 24 5.39 27.65 -25.64
C ALA A 24 6.89 27.47 -25.98
N GLY A 25 7.71 27.28 -24.94
CA GLY A 25 9.10 26.88 -25.07
C GLY A 25 9.24 25.42 -25.51
N SER A 26 9.70 25.23 -26.73
CA SER A 26 10.10 23.96 -27.35
C SER A 26 11.21 23.25 -26.56
N GLU A 27 10.90 22.10 -25.93
CA GLU A 27 11.92 21.23 -25.35
C GLU A 27 12.72 20.53 -26.44
N THR A 28 14.00 20.89 -26.55
CA THR A 28 14.97 20.21 -27.38
C THR A 28 15.46 18.97 -26.61
N GLN A 29 14.99 17.78 -27.00
CA GLN A 29 15.56 16.51 -26.56
C GLN A 29 17.04 16.46 -26.95
N THR A 30 17.91 16.51 -25.95
CA THR A 30 19.34 16.29 -26.14
C THR A 30 19.62 14.83 -25.79
N THR A 31 19.71 13.97 -26.82
CA THR A 31 20.15 12.58 -26.68
C THR A 31 21.65 12.58 -26.35
N ALA A 32 22.00 12.45 -25.08
CA ALA A 32 23.36 12.16 -24.67
C ALA A 32 23.62 10.66 -24.83
N ALA A 33 24.38 10.31 -25.87
CA ALA A 33 24.91 8.97 -26.09
C ALA A 33 25.94 8.64 -24.99
N THR A 34 25.62 7.67 -24.13
CA THR A 34 26.61 7.08 -23.22
C THR A 34 27.37 6.00 -23.96
N THR A 35 28.64 6.28 -24.20
CA THR A 35 29.66 5.39 -24.76
C THR A 35 29.81 4.14 -23.89
N ALA A 36 29.48 2.98 -24.46
CA ALA A 36 29.82 1.68 -23.88
C ALA A 36 31.34 1.44 -23.99
N THR A 37 32.01 1.29 -22.85
CA THR A 37 33.40 0.83 -22.79
C THR A 37 33.42 -0.69 -22.80
N THR A 38 33.72 -1.25 -23.96
CA THR A 38 34.01 -2.67 -24.18
C THR A 38 35.36 -3.02 -23.57
N THR A 39 35.38 -3.89 -22.56
CA THR A 39 36.61 -4.61 -22.16
C THR A 39 36.47 -6.07 -22.58
N ALA A 40 37.26 -6.44 -23.58
CA ALA A 40 37.44 -7.81 -24.04
C ALA A 40 38.35 -8.57 -23.07
N SER A 41 38.00 -9.83 -22.78
CA SER A 41 38.94 -10.85 -22.34
C SER A 41 38.59 -12.18 -23.01
N THR A 42 39.40 -12.53 -24.00
CA THR A 42 39.53 -13.87 -24.59
C THR A 42 40.01 -14.89 -23.56
N THR A 43 39.51 -16.13 -23.61
CA THR A 43 40.28 -17.37 -23.87
C THR A 43 39.40 -18.61 -23.59
N GLY A 44 39.41 -19.58 -24.50
CA GLY A 44 39.18 -20.99 -24.14
C GLY A 44 38.21 -21.73 -25.06
N GLY A 45 38.74 -22.34 -26.12
CA GLY A 45 37.98 -23.23 -27.00
C GLY A 45 37.64 -24.58 -26.37
N GLY A 46 36.68 -25.27 -26.97
CA GLY A 46 36.27 -26.62 -26.58
C GLY A 46 35.25 -27.20 -27.55
N THR A 47 35.76 -27.81 -28.61
CA THR A 47 35.26 -28.95 -29.42
C THR A 47 33.80 -29.44 -29.31
N ALA A 48 33.23 -29.66 -30.50
CA ALA A 48 31.97 -30.31 -30.83
C ALA A 48 31.77 -31.72 -30.24
N THR A 49 30.49 -32.10 -30.06
CA THR A 49 29.99 -33.41 -30.53
C THR A 49 28.45 -33.42 -30.61
N THR A 50 27.96 -33.79 -31.79
CA THR A 50 26.59 -34.24 -32.07
C THR A 50 26.34 -35.61 -31.45
N GLY A 51 25.14 -35.85 -30.92
CA GLY A 51 24.69 -37.16 -30.46
C GLY A 51 23.17 -37.27 -30.51
N ASP A 52 22.66 -37.84 -31.59
CA ASP A 52 21.34 -38.47 -31.70
C ASP A 52 21.21 -39.61 -30.68
N GLY A 53 19.99 -39.86 -30.16
CA GLY A 53 19.78 -40.96 -29.22
C GLY A 53 18.34 -41.21 -28.77
N THR A 54 17.53 -41.71 -29.70
CA THR A 54 16.71 -42.93 -29.54
C THR A 54 15.55 -42.99 -28.53
N SER A 55 14.38 -43.24 -29.11
CA SER A 55 13.13 -43.76 -28.54
C SER A 55 13.30 -44.99 -27.63
N GLY A 56 12.47 -45.06 -26.59
CA GLY A 56 12.26 -46.29 -25.82
C GLY A 56 10.88 -46.31 -25.20
N SER A 57 9.92 -46.94 -25.88
CA SER A 57 8.65 -47.35 -25.29
C SER A 57 8.86 -48.64 -24.53
N GLU A 58 8.43 -48.75 -23.28
CA GLU A 58 8.08 -50.04 -22.69
C GLU A 58 6.81 -49.93 -21.84
N THR A 59 5.84 -50.72 -22.27
CA THR A 59 4.69 -51.20 -21.53
C THR A 59 5.14 -52.00 -20.30
N SER A 60 4.47 -51.86 -19.16
CA SER A 60 4.26 -53.03 -18.30
C SER A 60 2.96 -52.91 -17.50
N SER A 61 2.31 -54.06 -17.42
CA SER A 61 0.97 -54.29 -16.89
C SER A 61 1.07 -54.99 -15.53
N GLY A 62 0.03 -54.81 -14.72
CA GLY A 62 -0.32 -55.70 -13.60
C GLY A 62 0.18 -55.19 -12.24
N SER A 63 -0.42 -55.56 -11.12
CA SER A 63 -1.63 -56.33 -10.83
C SER A 63 -1.97 -56.06 -9.36
N SER A 64 -3.21 -56.35 -8.99
CA SER A 64 -3.85 -56.09 -7.70
C SER A 64 -3.11 -56.57 -6.44
N ALA A 65 -3.27 -55.84 -5.33
CA ALA A 65 -3.27 -56.41 -3.99
C ALA A 65 -4.16 -55.58 -3.05
N SER A 66 -5.29 -56.18 -2.66
CA SER A 66 -6.13 -55.77 -1.53
C SER A 66 -5.41 -56.06 -0.21
N GLY A 67 -5.27 -55.05 0.64
CA GLY A 67 -4.78 -55.19 2.01
C GLY A 67 -5.61 -54.33 2.95
N ALA A 68 -6.56 -54.96 3.64
CA ALA A 68 -7.24 -54.37 4.78
C ALA A 68 -6.26 -54.26 5.95
N ALA A 69 -6.09 -53.06 6.50
CA ALA A 69 -5.42 -52.84 7.78
C ALA A 69 -6.33 -51.96 8.64
N THR A 70 -6.97 -52.62 9.61
CA THR A 70 -7.62 -52.01 10.77
C THR A 70 -6.59 -51.22 11.58
N THR A 71 -6.88 -49.95 11.85
CA THR A 71 -6.19 -49.16 12.87
C THR A 71 -7.22 -48.74 13.92
N ASP A 72 -7.11 -49.38 15.08
CA ASP A 72 -7.63 -48.88 16.35
C ASP A 72 -6.84 -47.60 16.69
N ALA A 73 -7.54 -46.46 16.76
CA ALA A 73 -7.00 -45.23 17.30
C ALA A 73 -7.78 -44.86 18.56
N THR A 74 -7.22 -45.27 19.69
CA THR A 74 -7.51 -44.77 21.03
C THR A 74 -7.58 -43.25 21.02
N SER A 75 -8.79 -42.71 21.20
CA SER A 75 -9.01 -41.28 21.42
C SER A 75 -8.44 -40.91 22.79
N THR A 76 -7.29 -40.25 22.78
CA THR A 76 -6.73 -39.59 23.96
C THR A 76 -7.11 -38.12 23.85
N SER A 77 -8.05 -37.72 24.69
CA SER A 77 -8.48 -36.34 24.88
C SER A 77 -7.31 -35.53 25.45
N SER A 78 -6.71 -34.66 24.65
CA SER A 78 -5.80 -33.61 25.11
C SER A 78 -6.51 -32.26 24.97
N ASP A 79 -7.20 -31.92 26.06
CA ASP A 79 -7.20 -30.61 26.71
C ASP A 79 -6.53 -29.50 25.88
N THR A 80 -7.35 -28.76 25.13
CA THR A 80 -6.97 -27.46 24.58
C THR A 80 -7.29 -26.44 25.66
N THR A 81 -6.27 -26.16 26.47
CA THR A 81 -6.26 -24.99 27.35
C THR A 81 -6.54 -23.75 26.50
N ASP A 82 -7.64 -23.07 26.83
CA ASP A 82 -7.91 -21.69 26.49
C ASP A 82 -6.65 -20.85 26.70
N ASP A 83 -5.98 -20.49 25.59
CA ASP A 83 -5.03 -19.39 25.59
C ASP A 83 -5.83 -18.08 25.49
N THR A 84 -6.53 -17.76 26.57
CA THR A 84 -7.00 -16.40 26.80
C THR A 84 -5.78 -15.55 27.10
N THR A 85 -5.12 -15.09 26.04
CA THR A 85 -4.23 -13.94 26.07
C THR A 85 -5.03 -12.76 26.60
N SER A 86 -4.88 -12.54 27.89
CA SER A 86 -5.49 -11.44 28.63
C SER A 86 -4.94 -10.12 28.07
N THR A 87 -5.65 -9.52 27.12
CA THR A 87 -5.40 -8.20 26.52
C THR A 87 -5.71 -7.04 27.46
N THR A 88 -5.92 -7.31 28.75
CA THR A 88 -6.19 -6.32 29.77
C THR A 88 -4.90 -5.56 30.11
N GLY A 89 -4.57 -4.53 29.33
CA GLY A 89 -3.50 -3.60 29.69
C GLY A 89 -2.93 -2.73 28.57
N PHE A 90 -3.26 -2.98 27.30
CA PHE A 90 -2.77 -2.12 26.23
C PHE A 90 -3.52 -0.79 26.23
N THR A 91 -2.85 0.28 26.66
CA THR A 91 -3.32 1.65 26.43
C THR A 91 -2.57 2.18 25.23
N PRO A 92 -3.25 2.49 24.11
CA PRO A 92 -2.55 2.98 22.94
C PRO A 92 -1.85 4.30 23.26
N THR A 93 -0.56 4.36 22.98
CA THR A 93 0.30 5.52 23.26
C THR A 93 0.48 6.45 22.06
N VAL A 94 -0.05 6.08 20.89
CA VAL A 94 0.11 6.87 19.67
C VAL A 94 -0.95 7.98 19.56
N GLY A 95 -0.57 9.10 18.94
CA GLY A 95 -1.44 10.26 18.72
C GLY A 95 -2.59 10.00 17.74
N ASP A 96 -3.33 11.06 17.41
CA ASP A 96 -4.47 11.06 16.48
C ASP A 96 -4.13 11.68 15.11
N GLY A 97 -2.89 12.13 14.92
CA GLY A 97 -2.43 12.72 13.67
C GLY A 97 -2.01 11.72 12.60
N VAL A 98 -1.80 12.24 11.40
CA VAL A 98 -1.28 11.51 10.23
C VAL A 98 0.06 12.11 9.79
N PHE A 99 1.06 11.26 9.59
CA PHE A 99 2.32 11.63 8.98
C PHE A 99 2.32 11.19 7.51
N LEU A 100 2.41 12.14 6.58
CA LEU A 100 2.51 11.89 5.14
C LEU A 100 3.99 11.88 4.75
N TYR A 101 4.53 10.69 4.50
CA TYR A 101 5.89 10.51 4.03
C TYR A 101 5.91 10.40 2.50
N THR A 102 6.45 11.43 1.84
CA THR A 102 6.65 11.43 0.38
C THR A 102 8.00 10.80 0.00
N GLY A 103 9.01 10.98 0.85
CA GLY A 103 10.38 10.53 0.57
C GLY A 103 10.98 11.16 -0.69
N ALA A 104 12.21 10.74 -1.01
CA ALA A 104 12.86 11.16 -2.25
C ALA A 104 12.24 10.42 -3.44
N GLY A 105 11.66 11.17 -4.39
CA GLY A 105 11.05 10.61 -5.60
C GLY A 105 9.69 9.95 -5.41
N GLY A 106 9.03 10.11 -4.25
CA GLY A 106 7.58 9.89 -4.15
C GLY A 106 6.80 11.12 -4.54
N ASP A 107 5.48 11.14 -4.25
CA ASP A 107 4.55 12.17 -4.80
C ASP A 107 4.64 12.22 -6.33
N ASN A 108 4.53 11.05 -6.96
CA ASN A 108 4.67 10.87 -8.40
C ASN A 108 3.41 11.35 -9.17
N TYR A 109 3.39 11.14 -10.48
CA TYR A 109 2.47 11.77 -11.44
C TYR A 109 0.97 11.71 -11.06
N ASP A 110 0.53 10.65 -10.38
CA ASP A 110 -0.88 10.41 -10.07
C ASP A 110 -1.25 10.78 -8.63
N THR A 111 -0.28 11.13 -7.78
CA THR A 111 -0.48 11.51 -6.37
C THR A 111 -0.35 13.04 -6.21
N ASP A 112 -1.20 13.64 -5.37
CA ASP A 112 -1.09 15.04 -4.96
C ASP A 112 -1.01 15.12 -3.43
N ALA A 113 0.20 15.00 -2.89
CA ALA A 113 0.42 15.04 -1.45
C ALA A 113 -0.03 16.36 -0.80
N ALA A 114 -0.08 17.46 -1.56
CA ALA A 114 -0.57 18.74 -1.04
C ALA A 114 -2.10 18.73 -0.90
N ALA A 115 -2.83 18.12 -1.84
CA ALA A 115 -4.27 17.92 -1.73
C ALA A 115 -4.63 16.98 -0.57
N VAL A 116 -3.87 15.89 -0.39
CA VAL A 116 -4.05 14.97 0.75
C VAL A 116 -3.75 15.66 2.08
N GLU A 117 -2.68 16.46 2.17
CA GLU A 117 -2.39 17.28 3.35
C GLU A 117 -3.54 18.26 3.66
N ALA A 118 -4.04 18.96 2.64
CA ALA A 118 -5.17 19.88 2.77
C ALA A 118 -6.47 19.19 3.18
N LEU A 119 -6.70 17.95 2.73
CA LEU A 119 -7.84 17.12 3.13
C LEU A 119 -7.84 16.89 4.65
N TYR A 120 -6.74 16.39 5.21
CA TYR A 120 -6.63 16.16 6.65
C TYR A 120 -6.71 17.46 7.45
N ALA A 121 -5.97 18.49 7.04
CA ALA A 121 -6.00 19.78 7.71
C ALA A 121 -7.42 20.40 7.71
N GLY A 122 -8.16 20.26 6.61
CA GLY A 122 -9.54 20.72 6.48
C GLY A 122 -10.52 19.96 7.39
N ALA A 123 -10.25 18.68 7.67
CA ALA A 123 -11.00 17.88 8.64
C ALA A 123 -10.60 18.14 10.11
N GLY A 124 -9.57 18.97 10.34
CA GLY A 124 -9.05 19.25 11.68
C GLY A 124 -8.14 18.14 12.23
N VAL A 125 -7.71 17.20 11.38
CA VAL A 125 -6.72 16.18 11.72
C VAL A 125 -5.33 16.81 11.71
N LYS A 126 -4.55 16.57 12.76
CA LYS A 126 -3.13 16.97 12.77
C LYS A 126 -2.40 16.22 11.66
N VAL A 127 -1.80 16.95 10.73
CA VAL A 127 -1.05 16.36 9.62
C VAL A 127 0.35 16.96 9.54
N THR A 128 1.33 16.10 9.31
CA THR A 128 2.71 16.50 8.99
C THR A 128 3.07 15.88 7.66
N ARG A 129 3.40 16.69 6.64
CA ARG A 129 4.00 16.20 5.40
C ARG A 129 5.51 16.43 5.41
N SER A 130 6.29 15.38 5.11
CA SER A 130 7.75 15.51 5.02
C SER A 130 8.40 14.43 4.17
N GLU A 131 9.56 14.75 3.61
CA GLU A 131 10.47 13.80 2.96
C GLU A 131 11.39 13.07 3.98
N THR A 132 11.40 13.53 5.23
CA THR A 132 12.29 13.01 6.29
C THR A 132 11.53 12.80 7.59
N ILE A 133 11.94 11.81 8.37
CA ILE A 133 11.42 11.59 9.73
C ILE A 133 12.52 11.96 10.74
N ALA A 134 12.26 13.00 11.53
CA ALA A 134 13.18 13.50 12.54
C ALA A 134 12.74 13.03 13.94
N GLY A 135 13.12 11.80 14.30
CA GLY A 135 12.85 11.23 15.62
C GLY A 135 11.50 10.51 15.71
N ASP A 136 11.02 10.37 16.94
CA ASP A 136 9.80 9.64 17.26
C ASP A 136 8.54 10.48 16.91
N ILE A 137 7.73 9.97 15.99
CA ILE A 137 6.49 10.62 15.54
C ILE A 137 5.26 10.17 16.33
N THR A 138 5.38 9.11 17.14
CA THR A 138 4.24 8.41 17.76
C THR A 138 3.48 9.25 18.76
N ALA A 139 4.15 10.19 19.46
CA ALA A 139 3.49 11.09 20.41
C ALA A 139 2.39 11.95 19.78
N ASP A 140 2.52 12.22 18.48
CA ASP A 140 1.68 13.16 17.74
C ASP A 140 0.85 12.50 16.64
N HIS A 141 1.28 11.34 16.14
CA HIS A 141 0.68 10.69 14.99
C HIS A 141 0.36 9.23 15.32
N GLY A 142 -0.83 8.78 14.91
CA GLY A 142 -1.26 7.39 14.98
C GLY A 142 -1.19 6.66 13.65
N CYS A 143 -0.95 7.39 12.56
CA CYS A 143 -0.83 6.85 11.21
C CYS A 143 0.38 7.41 10.47
N LEU A 144 1.11 6.55 9.76
CA LEU A 144 2.11 6.88 8.76
C LEU A 144 1.62 6.45 7.39
N VAL A 145 1.52 7.38 6.44
CA VAL A 145 1.17 7.11 5.04
C VAL A 145 2.41 7.32 4.17
N LEU A 146 2.86 6.26 3.50
CA LEU A 146 3.93 6.31 2.53
C LEU A 146 3.34 6.53 1.13
N LEU A 147 3.54 7.73 0.58
CA LEU A 147 2.98 8.17 -0.70
C LEU A 147 3.91 7.77 -1.87
N ASN A 148 3.91 6.48 -2.18
CA ASN A 148 4.70 5.82 -3.22
C ASN A 148 6.19 6.19 -3.23
N PRO A 149 6.95 5.92 -2.15
CA PRO A 149 8.39 6.13 -2.15
C PRO A 149 9.05 5.20 -3.18
N SER A 150 9.66 5.79 -4.21
CA SER A 150 10.33 5.05 -5.29
C SER A 150 11.81 4.74 -5.01
N GLN A 151 12.36 5.28 -3.91
CA GLN A 151 13.74 5.10 -3.49
C GLN A 151 13.83 4.33 -2.17
N ALA A 152 15.01 3.78 -1.89
CA ALA A 152 15.29 3.07 -0.64
C ALA A 152 14.94 3.95 0.57
N LEU A 153 14.18 3.39 1.50
CA LEU A 153 13.73 4.09 2.69
C LEU A 153 14.87 4.23 3.72
N PRO A 154 15.08 5.42 4.29
CA PRO A 154 15.98 5.57 5.43
C PRO A 154 15.52 4.73 6.62
N ALA A 155 16.47 4.24 7.43
CA ALA A 155 16.18 3.44 8.62
C ALA A 155 15.15 4.11 9.57
N ALA A 156 15.19 5.44 9.69
CA ALA A 156 14.25 6.21 10.50
C ALA A 156 12.78 6.01 10.09
N VAL A 157 12.49 5.68 8.82
CA VAL A 157 11.14 5.36 8.35
C VAL A 157 10.69 4.00 8.87
N GLY A 158 11.57 2.99 8.80
CA GLY A 158 11.32 1.68 9.37
C GLY A 158 11.14 1.71 10.89
N ASP A 159 12.01 2.45 11.59
CA ASP A 159 11.93 2.63 13.04
C ASP A 159 10.60 3.30 13.45
N ALA A 160 10.16 4.33 12.72
CA ALA A 160 8.89 5.01 12.97
C ALA A 160 7.67 4.12 12.67
N ALA A 161 7.71 3.36 11.58
CA ALA A 161 6.67 2.40 11.22
C ALA A 161 6.53 1.32 12.30
N GLN A 162 7.65 0.73 12.76
CA GLN A 162 7.65 -0.26 13.83
C GLN A 162 7.10 0.32 15.14
N ALA A 163 7.55 1.52 15.54
CA ALA A 163 7.08 2.17 16.76
C ALA A 163 5.57 2.46 16.73
N LEU A 164 5.02 2.84 15.56
CA LEU A 164 3.58 2.98 15.38
C LEU A 164 2.86 1.64 15.55
N LEU A 165 3.31 0.57 14.91
CA LEU A 165 2.69 -0.75 15.02
C LEU A 165 2.74 -1.30 16.45
N ASP A 166 3.86 -1.13 17.15
CA ASP A 166 4.00 -1.50 18.57
C ASP A 166 3.01 -0.70 19.46
N GLY A 167 2.72 0.55 19.09
CA GLY A 167 1.77 1.43 19.73
C GLY A 167 0.31 1.30 19.24
N GLY A 168 0.02 0.32 18.39
CA GLY A 168 -1.30 0.04 17.85
C GLY A 168 -1.81 1.10 16.86
N GLY A 169 -0.88 1.75 16.18
CA GLY A 169 -1.11 2.65 15.07
C GLY A 169 -1.22 1.92 13.73
N ARG A 170 -1.23 2.71 12.65
CA ARG A 170 -1.43 2.24 11.28
C ARG A 170 -0.29 2.68 10.37
N VAL A 171 0.14 1.80 9.47
CA VAL A 171 1.08 2.13 8.39
C VAL A 171 0.41 1.86 7.05
N VAL A 172 0.23 2.89 6.24
CA VAL A 172 -0.44 2.81 4.94
C VAL A 172 0.60 2.97 3.83
N PHE A 173 0.60 2.06 2.88
CA PHE A 173 1.42 2.11 1.68
C PHE A 173 0.51 2.45 0.51
N GLN A 174 0.72 3.62 -0.10
CA GLN A 174 0.23 3.86 -1.45
C GLN A 174 1.28 3.34 -2.43
N THR A 175 0.87 2.43 -3.30
CA THR A 175 1.70 1.96 -4.42
C THR A 175 1.02 2.30 -5.73
N GLU A 176 1.78 2.29 -6.82
CA GLU A 176 1.29 2.65 -8.14
C GLU A 176 1.15 1.42 -9.04
N HIS A 177 0.50 1.57 -10.19
CA HIS A 177 0.46 0.56 -11.23
C HIS A 177 1.83 0.31 -11.92
N SER A 178 1.85 -0.70 -12.80
CA SER A 178 3.08 -1.24 -13.41
C SER A 178 4.01 -0.17 -14.00
N GLY A 179 5.27 -0.19 -13.57
CA GLY A 179 6.33 0.70 -14.07
C GLY A 179 6.43 2.07 -13.39
N TYR A 180 5.51 2.41 -12.47
CA TYR A 180 5.53 3.69 -11.74
C TYR A 180 6.01 3.56 -10.28
N GLY A 181 6.51 2.37 -9.92
CA GLY A 181 7.47 2.15 -8.84
C GLY A 181 6.88 1.86 -7.47
N GLY A 182 7.76 1.84 -6.49
CA GLY A 182 7.44 1.72 -5.06
C GLY A 182 7.09 0.32 -4.55
N HIS A 183 6.76 -0.66 -5.42
CA HIS A 183 6.44 -2.03 -4.99
C HIS A 183 7.60 -2.68 -4.23
N ASP A 184 8.80 -2.71 -4.80
CA ASP A 184 9.97 -3.32 -4.16
C ASP A 184 10.35 -2.63 -2.84
N VAL A 185 10.22 -1.30 -2.81
CA VAL A 185 10.50 -0.48 -1.63
C VAL A 185 9.48 -0.75 -0.53
N ALA A 186 8.19 -0.75 -0.86
CA ALA A 186 7.11 -1.07 0.06
C ALA A 186 7.24 -2.51 0.57
N ASN A 187 7.47 -3.47 -0.33
CA ASN A 187 7.60 -4.89 0.01
C ASN A 187 8.83 -5.18 0.88
N ALA A 188 9.94 -4.45 0.70
CA ALA A 188 11.11 -4.55 1.57
C ALA A 188 10.76 -4.11 3.00
N LEU A 189 10.14 -2.93 3.17
CA LEU A 189 9.74 -2.47 4.50
C LEU A 189 8.66 -3.37 5.12
N LEU A 190 7.66 -3.81 4.35
CA LEU A 190 6.64 -4.76 4.81
C LEU A 190 7.27 -6.06 5.33
N ALA A 191 8.30 -6.58 4.66
CA ALA A 191 9.03 -7.75 5.13
C ALA A 191 9.79 -7.48 6.44
N ASP A 192 10.44 -6.32 6.57
CA ASP A 192 11.15 -5.92 7.80
C ASP A 192 10.20 -5.73 8.99
N LEU A 193 8.97 -5.27 8.75
CA LEU A 193 7.90 -5.16 9.75
C LEU A 193 7.23 -6.51 10.09
N GLY A 194 7.58 -7.58 9.38
CA GLY A 194 7.01 -8.92 9.56
C GLY A 194 5.64 -9.13 8.91
N ALA A 195 5.19 -8.20 8.06
CA ALA A 195 3.96 -8.34 7.28
C ALA A 195 4.15 -9.37 6.16
N THR A 196 3.07 -10.05 5.77
CA THR A 196 3.03 -11.02 4.68
C THR A 196 2.28 -10.52 3.43
N ILE A 197 1.50 -9.45 3.56
CA ILE A 197 0.84 -8.74 2.47
C ILE A 197 1.87 -8.10 1.52
N ARG A 198 1.66 -8.17 0.21
CA ARG A 198 2.58 -7.65 -0.80
C ARG A 198 1.85 -6.88 -1.88
N SER A 199 2.47 -5.82 -2.39
CA SER A 199 2.04 -5.21 -3.64
C SER A 199 2.72 -5.91 -4.80
N VAL A 200 1.98 -6.17 -5.88
CA VAL A 200 2.45 -6.88 -7.07
C VAL A 200 2.36 -5.93 -8.26
N GLU A 201 3.36 -5.94 -9.13
CA GLU A 201 3.43 -5.12 -10.35
C GLU A 201 2.47 -5.58 -11.47
N GLU A 202 1.37 -6.22 -11.11
CA GLU A 202 0.25 -6.50 -12.02
C GLU A 202 -0.68 -5.29 -11.98
N SER A 203 -1.12 -4.83 -13.16
CA SER A 203 -1.95 -3.63 -13.25
C SER A 203 -3.22 -3.83 -14.05
N GLU A 204 -4.28 -3.14 -13.62
CA GLU A 204 -5.52 -2.95 -14.39
C GLU A 204 -5.84 -1.45 -14.47
N SER A 205 -6.48 -1.02 -15.57
CA SER A 205 -6.80 0.38 -15.83
C SER A 205 -8.24 0.56 -16.27
N GLY A 206 -8.82 1.72 -15.98
CA GLY A 206 -10.08 2.15 -16.58
C GLY A 206 -11.29 2.02 -15.67
N TRP A 207 -11.22 2.62 -14.48
CA TRP A 207 -12.30 2.71 -13.49
C TRP A 207 -12.96 1.35 -13.19
N PRO A 208 -12.20 0.37 -12.65
CA PRO A 208 -12.79 -0.92 -12.30
C PRO A 208 -13.85 -0.73 -11.20
N GLU A 209 -15.01 -1.38 -11.36
CA GLU A 209 -15.99 -1.47 -10.28
C GLU A 209 -15.40 -2.30 -9.13
N LEU A 210 -15.44 -1.77 -7.91
CA LEU A 210 -14.92 -2.44 -6.72
C LEU A 210 -16.04 -3.02 -5.86
N THR A 211 -15.85 -4.25 -5.39
CA THR A 211 -16.59 -4.82 -4.28
C THR A 211 -15.87 -4.50 -2.97
N LEU A 212 -16.55 -3.77 -2.07
CA LEU A 212 -16.01 -3.40 -0.76
C LEU A 212 -16.35 -4.45 0.29
N THR A 213 -15.34 -4.85 1.06
CA THR A 213 -15.51 -5.65 2.28
C THR A 213 -15.48 -4.70 3.48
N PRO A 214 -16.52 -4.69 4.34
CA PRO A 214 -16.53 -3.83 5.53
C PRO A 214 -15.29 -4.05 6.41
N ALA A 215 -14.57 -2.97 6.66
CA ALA A 215 -13.38 -2.94 7.49
C ALA A 215 -13.36 -1.68 8.38
N PRO A 216 -14.30 -1.50 9.32
CA PRO A 216 -14.29 -0.34 10.20
C PRO A 216 -12.97 -0.20 10.99
N PRO A 217 -12.48 1.04 11.21
CA PRO A 217 -13.09 2.30 10.78
C PRO A 217 -12.80 2.67 9.32
N LEU A 218 -11.90 1.98 8.62
CA LEU A 218 -11.44 2.34 7.27
C LEU A 218 -12.58 2.53 6.25
N THR A 219 -13.64 1.75 6.36
CA THR A 219 -14.79 1.81 5.44
C THR A 219 -16.02 2.53 6.01
N ASP A 220 -15.90 3.22 7.15
CA ASP A 220 -17.04 3.94 7.73
C ASP A 220 -17.45 5.11 6.82
N GLY A 221 -18.73 5.14 6.43
CA GLY A 221 -19.23 6.12 5.47
C GLY A 221 -18.75 5.94 4.02
N VAL A 222 -18.05 4.84 3.71
CA VAL A 222 -17.55 4.52 2.38
C VAL A 222 -18.45 3.46 1.75
N SER A 223 -19.09 3.80 0.65
CA SER A 223 -19.97 2.92 -0.13
C SER A 223 -19.41 2.60 -1.51
N GLU A 224 -18.58 3.49 -2.05
CA GLU A 224 -17.99 3.36 -3.38
C GLU A 224 -16.59 3.96 -3.40
N LEU A 225 -15.66 3.28 -4.07
CA LEU A 225 -14.31 3.78 -4.32
C LEU A 225 -14.07 3.83 -5.83
N ALA A 226 -13.39 4.88 -6.27
CA ALA A 226 -13.13 5.13 -7.68
C ALA A 226 -11.61 5.18 -7.92
N PRO A 227 -10.94 4.04 -8.08
CA PRO A 227 -9.55 4.00 -8.54
C PRO A 227 -9.51 4.07 -10.07
N PHE A 228 -8.37 4.42 -10.65
CA PHE A 228 -8.20 4.46 -12.10
C PHE A 228 -7.08 3.55 -12.62
N TYR A 229 -5.96 3.49 -11.90
CA TYR A 229 -4.79 2.71 -12.25
C TYR A 229 -4.39 1.83 -11.06
N VAL A 230 -4.96 0.64 -11.02
CA VAL A 230 -4.81 -0.25 -9.88
C VAL A 230 -3.63 -1.19 -10.05
N ALA A 231 -2.88 -1.39 -8.97
CA ALA A 231 -1.98 -2.50 -8.76
C ALA A 231 -2.66 -3.60 -7.94
N ARG A 232 -2.18 -4.84 -8.11
CA ARG A 232 -2.63 -5.97 -7.30
C ARG A 232 -2.00 -5.96 -5.91
N VAL A 233 -2.78 -6.41 -4.93
CA VAL A 233 -2.35 -6.70 -3.56
C VAL A 233 -2.53 -8.19 -3.27
N ASP A 234 -1.45 -8.85 -2.90
CA ASP A 234 -1.48 -10.24 -2.41
C ASP A 234 -1.56 -10.24 -0.89
N LEU A 235 -2.63 -10.81 -0.33
CA LEU A 235 -2.98 -10.68 1.09
C LEU A 235 -2.10 -11.46 2.09
N GLY A 236 -1.25 -12.38 1.65
CA GLY A 236 -0.46 -13.20 2.56
C GLY A 236 -1.32 -14.06 3.52
N ALA A 237 -0.72 -14.52 4.63
CA ALA A 237 -1.36 -15.48 5.55
C ALA A 237 -2.30 -14.83 6.58
N GLY A 238 -2.20 -13.52 6.78
CA GLY A 238 -3.00 -12.75 7.75
C GLY A 238 -3.78 -11.59 7.16
N GLY A 239 -3.71 -11.36 5.85
CA GLY A 239 -4.36 -10.23 5.22
C GLY A 239 -5.85 -10.46 4.93
N ALA A 240 -6.58 -9.35 4.90
CA ALA A 240 -7.98 -9.29 4.52
C ALA A 240 -8.18 -8.28 3.39
N PRO A 241 -9.03 -8.58 2.38
CA PRO A 241 -9.36 -7.61 1.35
C PRO A 241 -10.23 -6.50 1.95
N ILE A 242 -9.97 -5.27 1.53
CA ILE A 242 -10.88 -4.12 1.72
C ILE A 242 -11.62 -3.86 0.41
N ALA A 243 -10.92 -3.91 -0.73
CA ALA A 243 -11.50 -3.73 -2.04
C ALA A 243 -10.96 -4.74 -3.04
N THR A 244 -11.87 -5.34 -3.81
CA THR A 244 -11.58 -6.33 -4.86
C THR A 244 -12.29 -5.92 -6.14
N ILE A 245 -11.68 -6.12 -7.30
CA ILE A 245 -12.33 -5.86 -8.59
C ILE A 245 -13.56 -6.77 -8.74
N GLN A 246 -14.71 -6.21 -9.09
CA GLN A 246 -15.97 -6.92 -9.16
C GLN A 246 -15.90 -8.07 -10.18
N GLY A 247 -16.24 -9.28 -9.73
CA GLY A 247 -16.18 -10.48 -10.56
C GLY A 247 -14.79 -11.10 -10.71
N SER A 248 -13.81 -10.59 -9.96
CA SER A 248 -12.41 -11.06 -9.94
C SER A 248 -11.98 -11.42 -8.51
N ASP A 249 -10.86 -12.13 -8.37
CA ASP A 249 -10.14 -12.33 -7.10
C ASP A 249 -9.03 -11.29 -6.89
N TRP A 250 -8.92 -10.31 -7.79
CA TRP A 250 -7.92 -9.25 -7.77
C TRP A 250 -8.20 -8.22 -6.68
N VAL A 251 -7.40 -8.26 -5.62
CA VAL A 251 -7.47 -7.29 -4.52
C VAL A 251 -6.69 -6.03 -4.88
N VAL A 252 -7.32 -4.87 -4.70
CA VAL A 252 -6.72 -3.54 -4.93
C VAL A 252 -6.30 -2.90 -3.62
N ILE A 253 -7.08 -3.13 -2.56
CA ILE A 253 -6.82 -2.63 -1.23
C ILE A 253 -6.87 -3.79 -0.25
N GLY A 254 -5.78 -4.00 0.47
CA GLY A 254 -5.67 -5.05 1.47
C GLY A 254 -5.12 -4.51 2.78
N ARG A 255 -5.45 -5.17 3.88
CA ARG A 255 -4.92 -4.88 5.21
C ARG A 255 -4.41 -6.13 5.88
N GLU A 256 -3.48 -5.99 6.82
CA GLU A 256 -2.98 -7.08 7.65
C GLU A 256 -2.67 -6.54 9.06
N SER A 257 -3.06 -7.27 10.10
CA SER A 257 -2.66 -6.97 11.47
C SER A 257 -1.20 -7.38 11.70
N VAL A 258 -0.40 -6.45 12.23
CA VAL A 258 1.02 -6.67 12.49
C VAL A 258 1.34 -6.17 13.89
N GLY A 259 1.69 -7.10 14.78
CA GLY A 259 1.87 -6.79 16.21
C GLY A 259 0.57 -6.28 16.84
N HIS A 260 0.60 -5.05 17.35
CA HIS A 260 -0.58 -4.39 17.94
C HIS A 260 -1.30 -3.45 16.96
N GLY A 261 -0.72 -3.19 15.79
CA GLY A 261 -1.23 -2.28 14.78
C GLY A 261 -1.66 -2.99 13.51
N GLU A 262 -1.75 -2.22 12.43
CA GLU A 262 -2.06 -2.76 11.11
C GLU A 262 -1.28 -2.07 10.00
N VAL A 263 -1.02 -2.82 8.94
CA VAL A 263 -0.55 -2.30 7.67
C VAL A 263 -1.69 -2.33 6.64
N VAL A 264 -1.73 -1.32 5.76
CA VAL A 264 -2.69 -1.25 4.66
C VAL A 264 -1.92 -0.97 3.38
N ILE A 265 -2.22 -1.70 2.29
CA ILE A 265 -1.74 -1.35 0.95
C ILE A 265 -2.94 -0.84 0.15
N VAL A 266 -2.79 0.35 -0.43
CA VAL A 266 -3.68 0.91 -1.45
C VAL A 266 -2.91 0.88 -2.76
N GLY A 267 -3.21 -0.09 -3.61
CA GLY A 267 -2.59 -0.22 -4.92
C GLY A 267 -3.22 0.71 -5.94
N ASP A 268 -3.30 2.02 -5.68
CA ASP A 268 -3.74 3.04 -6.65
C ASP A 268 -3.31 4.42 -6.12
N GLY A 269 -2.49 5.16 -6.87
CA GLY A 269 -2.13 6.53 -6.50
C GLY A 269 -3.14 7.58 -6.95
N SER A 270 -3.96 7.29 -7.96
CA SER A 270 -4.97 8.24 -8.46
C SER A 270 -5.98 8.64 -7.37
N MET A 271 -6.32 7.74 -6.45
CA MET A 271 -7.14 8.01 -5.27
C MET A 271 -6.54 9.09 -4.36
N PHE A 272 -5.23 9.29 -4.41
CA PHE A 272 -4.48 10.30 -3.65
C PHE A 272 -4.13 11.54 -4.50
N GLY A 273 -4.61 11.61 -5.75
CA GLY A 273 -4.41 12.76 -6.63
C GLY A 273 -5.68 13.11 -7.39
N TYR A 274 -5.72 12.90 -8.71
CA TYR A 274 -6.82 13.43 -9.53
C TYR A 274 -8.18 12.76 -9.30
N SER A 275 -8.21 11.52 -8.78
CA SER A 275 -9.44 10.82 -8.40
C SER A 275 -9.81 11.06 -6.93
N LEU A 276 -9.08 11.92 -6.20
CA LEU A 276 -9.31 12.15 -4.77
C LEU A 276 -10.76 12.57 -4.46
N ASP A 277 -11.36 13.37 -5.33
CA ASP A 277 -12.72 13.89 -5.19
C ASP A 277 -13.81 12.99 -5.80
N ASP A 278 -13.43 11.85 -6.38
CA ASP A 278 -14.38 10.90 -6.97
C ASP A 278 -14.89 9.89 -5.93
N ALA A 279 -16.17 9.53 -6.06
CA ALA A 279 -16.88 8.64 -5.14
C ALA A 279 -16.62 9.00 -3.66
N ASP A 280 -16.32 8.00 -2.80
CA ASP A 280 -16.03 8.21 -1.38
C ASP A 280 -14.52 8.18 -1.08
N ASN A 281 -13.65 8.42 -2.08
CA ASN A 281 -12.18 8.36 -1.92
C ASN A 281 -11.67 9.29 -0.79
N ARG A 282 -12.18 10.54 -0.70
CA ARG A 282 -11.86 11.46 0.41
C ARG A 282 -12.21 10.89 1.78
N ALA A 283 -13.38 10.26 1.91
CA ALA A 283 -13.83 9.70 3.18
C ALA A 283 -12.95 8.52 3.58
N PHE A 284 -12.67 7.62 2.63
CA PHE A 284 -11.77 6.48 2.85
C PHE A 284 -10.37 6.91 3.28
N ILE A 285 -9.78 7.92 2.63
CA ILE A 285 -8.47 8.45 3.01
C ILE A 285 -8.52 9.11 4.39
N LEU A 286 -9.55 9.91 4.69
CA LEU A 286 -9.71 10.51 6.01
C LEU A 286 -9.80 9.46 7.13
N ASN A 287 -10.42 8.31 6.87
CA ASN A 287 -10.55 7.23 7.85
C ASN A 287 -9.20 6.62 8.26
N PHE A 288 -8.09 6.90 7.56
CA PHE A 288 -6.76 6.48 8.02
C PHE A 288 -6.34 7.14 9.33
N ALA A 289 -6.92 8.31 9.67
CA ALA A 289 -6.71 8.97 10.95
C ALA A 289 -7.54 8.35 12.09
N GLU A 290 -8.54 7.52 11.78
CA GLU A 290 -9.44 6.92 12.76
C GLU A 290 -8.88 5.60 13.33
N ARG A 291 -9.19 5.34 14.61
CA ARG A 291 -8.66 4.22 15.39
C ARG A 291 -9.74 3.56 16.24
#